data_AF-D3E3T3-F1
#
_entry.id   AF-D3E3T3-F1
#
_cell.length_a   1.000
_cell.length_b   1.000
_cell.length_c   1.000
_cell.angle_alpha   90.00
_cell.angle_beta   90.00
_cell.angle_gamma   90.00
#
_symmetry.space_group_name_H-M   'P 1'
#
loop_
_entity.id
_entity.type
_entity.pdbx_description
1 polymer ?
#
loop_
_entity_poly.entity_id
_entity_poly.type
_entity_poly.pdbx_seq_one_letter_code
_entity_poly.pdbx_strand_id
1 'polypeptide(L)'
;MQLDFNHVLTRISDYEKPIVLNHDVVLTRSEAHQFKKGIEIKRDNIVIDGNGHSIDARGKNRIFNVLSKNVVIKNFTFKNGFSEKFGGAIRVAGECKLINCTFENNRAKKGGNDISNGSELSICHCNFSDADGSINNLGTIYLLKDEEHEIKPLISNNGEIKRIIPKHDVSFLINGDKDHIKGALIRIGDKSGFSNDEGACVLEGIEEGKHSLEVSAEHYISFNGNIDVSENNVLFDIQLERLIQRHDIKILVKHKGEPVSDAIVSVGGIKGSTDENGECIFDDVEEGEISVKVNSNEYENQKYTITVSDNKTTFPINLGFTHLITPFPASDEDPYIFASYSHDDANRVFLELKRFHDCGLNIWYDEGIESGLGWQGVVESKLKACTLFIAFISANAVESINVRREIFLAINKKIPVVPIYLEKTELQYGLDLQLSPVQAILKYAMTEEFYVERCRRAFVMYGLMDEE
;
A
#
# COMPACT_ATOMS: atom_id res chain seq x y z
N MET A 1 -52.03 -35.02 22.53
CA MET A 1 -53.11 -34.25 23.19
C MET A 1 -53.47 -33.14 22.22
N GLN A 2 -54.73 -33.01 21.80
CA GLN A 2 -55.14 -31.95 20.87
C GLN A 2 -55.24 -30.64 21.65
N LEU A 3 -54.60 -29.58 21.18
CA LEU A 3 -54.71 -28.26 21.79
C LEU A 3 -56.00 -27.57 21.34
N ASP A 4 -56.48 -26.64 22.15
CA ASP A 4 -57.69 -25.87 21.90
C ASP A 4 -57.40 -24.36 21.90
N PHE A 5 -58.44 -23.55 21.66
CA PHE A 5 -58.26 -22.11 21.52
C PHE A 5 -57.93 -21.44 22.86
N ASN A 6 -58.43 -21.98 23.97
CA ASN A 6 -58.07 -21.51 25.30
C ASN A 6 -56.58 -21.73 25.59
N HIS A 7 -55.99 -22.85 25.17
CA HIS A 7 -54.55 -23.06 25.31
C HIS A 7 -53.75 -21.95 24.63
N VAL A 8 -54.11 -21.59 23.39
CA VAL A 8 -53.46 -20.52 22.64
C VAL A 8 -53.67 -19.16 23.31
N LEU A 9 -54.89 -18.86 23.76
CA LEU A 9 -55.19 -17.63 24.50
C LEU A 9 -54.36 -17.51 25.79
N THR A 10 -54.25 -18.59 26.58
CA THR A 10 -53.45 -18.61 27.80
C THR A 10 -51.98 -18.31 27.49
N ARG A 11 -51.43 -18.90 26.43
CA ARG A 11 -50.04 -18.63 26.00
C ARG A 11 -49.84 -17.18 25.55
N ILE A 12 -50.80 -16.61 24.83
CA ILE A 12 -50.77 -15.19 24.44
C ILE A 12 -50.83 -14.27 25.67
N SER A 13 -51.52 -14.69 26.72
CA SER A 13 -51.66 -13.92 27.96
C SER A 13 -50.44 -14.06 28.90
N ASP A 14 -49.56 -15.03 28.65
CA ASP A 14 -48.35 -15.30 29.44
C ASP A 14 -47.17 -14.49 28.89
N TYR A 15 -46.55 -13.65 29.73
CA TYR A 15 -45.51 -12.69 29.35
C TYR A 15 -44.10 -13.29 29.37
N GLU A 16 -43.91 -14.49 29.91
CA GLU A 16 -42.56 -15.01 30.19
C GLU A 16 -41.99 -15.90 29.08
N LYS A 17 -42.77 -16.26 28.05
CA LYS A 17 -42.36 -17.29 27.07
C LYS A 17 -42.67 -16.94 25.62
N PRO A 18 -41.80 -17.31 24.67
CA PRO A 18 -42.13 -17.31 23.24
C PRO A 18 -43.30 -18.26 22.99
N ILE A 19 -44.21 -17.85 22.10
CA ILE A 19 -45.44 -18.62 21.83
C ILE A 19 -45.16 -19.49 20.63
N VAL A 20 -44.77 -20.74 20.90
CA VAL A 20 -44.49 -21.75 19.88
C VAL A 20 -45.47 -22.90 20.07
N LEU A 21 -46.24 -23.22 19.03
CA LEU A 21 -47.10 -24.39 19.05
C LEU A 21 -46.27 -25.68 18.90
N ASN A 22 -46.74 -26.74 19.51
CA ASN A 22 -46.14 -28.07 19.43
C ASN A 22 -47.11 -29.16 18.96
N HIS A 23 -48.37 -28.78 18.69
CA HIS A 23 -49.43 -29.64 18.18
C HIS A 23 -50.45 -28.79 17.42
N ASP A 24 -51.26 -29.46 16.58
CA ASP A 24 -52.44 -28.84 15.97
C ASP A 24 -53.45 -28.39 17.02
N VAL A 25 -54.09 -27.26 16.74
CA VAL A 25 -55.11 -26.63 17.57
C VAL A 25 -56.47 -26.77 16.91
N VAL A 26 -57.50 -27.18 17.64
CA VAL A 26 -58.86 -27.33 17.11
C VAL A 26 -59.88 -26.70 18.05
N LEU A 27 -60.73 -25.84 17.51
CA LEU A 27 -61.82 -25.20 18.26
C LEU A 27 -62.83 -26.24 18.75
N THR A 28 -63.07 -26.26 20.05
CA THR A 28 -64.05 -27.16 20.67
C THR A 28 -65.47 -26.58 20.62
N ARG A 29 -66.49 -27.43 20.83
CA ARG A 29 -67.90 -27.00 20.84
C ARG A 29 -68.21 -26.01 21.97
N SER A 30 -67.59 -26.18 23.14
CA SER A 30 -67.73 -25.29 24.29
C SER A 30 -67.13 -23.91 24.01
N GLU A 31 -65.98 -23.87 23.33
CA GLU A 31 -65.26 -22.64 22.99
C GLU A 31 -65.93 -21.81 21.89
N ALA A 32 -66.73 -22.44 21.03
CA ALA A 32 -67.38 -21.74 19.92
C ALA A 32 -68.21 -20.53 20.37
N HIS A 33 -68.80 -20.56 21.57
CA HIS A 33 -69.54 -19.42 22.10
C HIS A 33 -68.64 -18.30 22.62
N GLN A 34 -67.46 -18.64 23.14
CA GLN A 34 -66.48 -17.72 23.72
C GLN A 34 -65.73 -16.94 22.64
N PHE A 35 -65.29 -17.62 21.58
CA PHE A 35 -64.41 -17.04 20.56
C PHE A 35 -65.13 -16.50 19.32
N LYS A 36 -66.35 -15.96 19.45
CA LYS A 36 -67.11 -15.42 18.29
C LYS A 36 -66.35 -14.38 17.47
N LYS A 37 -65.44 -13.64 18.09
CA LYS A 37 -64.58 -12.63 17.43
C LYS A 37 -63.20 -13.17 17.04
N GLY A 38 -62.88 -14.41 17.40
CA GLY A 38 -61.54 -14.99 17.41
C GLY A 38 -60.79 -14.73 18.72
N ILE A 39 -59.61 -15.31 18.82
CA ILE A 39 -58.64 -15.06 19.89
C ILE A 39 -58.14 -13.62 19.72
N GLU A 40 -58.46 -12.76 20.69
CA GLU A 40 -58.08 -11.34 20.64
C GLU A 40 -56.63 -11.15 21.10
N ILE A 41 -55.76 -10.69 20.20
CA ILE A 41 -54.38 -10.37 20.51
C ILE A 41 -54.34 -8.88 20.88
N LYS A 42 -54.16 -8.60 22.16
CA LYS A 42 -54.17 -7.24 22.75
C LYS A 42 -52.80 -6.78 23.25
N ARG A 43 -51.77 -7.62 23.08
CA ARG A 43 -50.40 -7.36 23.54
C ARG A 43 -49.54 -6.94 22.37
N ASP A 44 -48.82 -5.83 22.52
CA ASP A 44 -47.84 -5.37 21.53
C ASP A 44 -46.56 -6.22 21.57
N ASN A 45 -45.76 -6.18 20.50
CA ASN A 45 -44.42 -6.78 20.44
C ASN A 45 -44.41 -8.28 20.73
N ILE A 46 -45.23 -9.04 20.00
CA ILE A 46 -45.44 -10.47 20.24
C ILE A 46 -45.16 -11.27 18.98
N VAL A 47 -44.46 -12.40 19.15
CA VAL A 47 -44.26 -13.40 18.10
C VAL A 47 -45.04 -14.65 18.46
N ILE A 48 -45.89 -15.10 17.55
CA ILE A 48 -46.69 -16.33 17.63
C ILE A 48 -46.24 -17.24 16.49
N ASP A 49 -45.61 -18.34 16.84
CA ASP A 49 -45.06 -19.33 15.93
C ASP A 49 -45.91 -20.59 15.93
N GLY A 50 -46.52 -20.91 14.79
CA GLY A 50 -47.27 -22.14 14.60
C GLY A 50 -46.35 -23.36 14.47
N ASN A 51 -45.05 -23.15 14.22
CA ASN A 51 -44.06 -24.22 14.08
C ASN A 51 -44.48 -25.32 13.09
N GLY A 52 -45.19 -24.94 12.02
CA GLY A 52 -45.73 -25.85 11.02
C GLY A 52 -47.06 -26.52 11.38
N HIS A 53 -47.65 -26.20 12.54
CA HIS A 53 -48.94 -26.74 12.97
C HIS A 53 -50.13 -25.91 12.49
N SER A 54 -51.28 -26.58 12.45
CA SER A 54 -52.55 -25.99 12.04
C SER A 54 -53.37 -25.47 13.22
N ILE A 55 -54.25 -24.51 12.92
CA ILE A 55 -55.29 -24.05 13.82
C ILE A 55 -56.64 -24.05 13.09
N ASP A 56 -57.56 -24.89 13.56
CA ASP A 56 -58.83 -25.19 12.89
C ASP A 56 -60.03 -24.64 13.68
N ALA A 57 -60.74 -23.66 13.09
CA ALA A 57 -61.94 -23.05 13.66
C ALA A 57 -63.24 -23.83 13.36
N ARG A 58 -63.16 -24.94 12.62
CA ARG A 58 -64.26 -25.85 12.26
C ARG A 58 -65.48 -25.17 11.62
N GLY A 59 -65.25 -24.07 10.91
CA GLY A 59 -66.27 -23.27 10.25
C GLY A 59 -67.18 -22.51 11.22
N LYS A 60 -66.78 -22.31 12.48
CA LYS A 60 -67.63 -21.69 13.51
C LYS A 60 -67.29 -20.24 13.80
N ASN A 61 -66.01 -19.91 13.91
CA ASN A 61 -65.55 -18.62 14.39
C ASN A 61 -64.34 -18.12 13.61
N ARG A 62 -64.03 -16.83 13.77
CA ARG A 62 -62.73 -16.28 13.40
C ARG A 62 -61.63 -16.94 14.25
N ILE A 63 -60.42 -17.06 13.69
CA ILE A 63 -59.27 -17.60 14.42
C ILE A 63 -58.60 -16.50 15.24
N PHE A 64 -58.02 -15.47 14.61
CA PHE A 64 -57.34 -14.38 15.30
C PHE A 64 -57.97 -13.01 15.05
N ASN A 65 -57.96 -12.15 16.07
CA ASN A 65 -58.33 -10.75 16.00
C ASN A 65 -57.19 -9.91 16.59
N VAL A 66 -56.34 -9.37 15.72
CA VAL A 66 -55.17 -8.58 16.08
C VAL A 66 -55.62 -7.16 16.40
N LEU A 67 -55.50 -6.76 17.65
CA LEU A 67 -55.89 -5.43 18.15
C LEU A 67 -54.68 -4.59 18.58
N SER A 68 -53.50 -5.20 18.66
CA SER A 68 -52.23 -4.62 19.11
C SER A 68 -51.23 -4.40 17.97
N LYS A 69 -50.11 -3.75 18.29
CA LYS A 69 -49.03 -3.38 17.36
C LYS A 69 -47.87 -4.38 17.39
N ASN A 70 -47.07 -4.41 16.33
CA ASN A 70 -45.90 -5.28 16.18
C ASN A 70 -46.19 -6.77 16.53
N VAL A 71 -47.24 -7.33 15.93
CA VAL A 71 -47.61 -8.74 16.09
C VAL A 71 -47.06 -9.55 14.92
N VAL A 72 -46.14 -10.48 15.17
CA VAL A 72 -45.64 -11.42 14.16
C VAL A 72 -46.35 -12.76 14.33
N ILE A 73 -47.02 -13.25 13.28
CA ILE A 73 -47.63 -14.58 13.24
C ILE A 73 -46.95 -15.36 12.12
N LYS A 74 -46.34 -16.50 12.45
CA LYS A 74 -45.55 -17.26 11.47
C LYS A 74 -45.77 -18.76 11.51
N ASN A 75 -45.52 -19.43 10.39
CA ASN A 75 -45.50 -20.90 10.26
C ASN A 75 -46.82 -21.58 10.69
N PHE A 76 -47.97 -20.99 10.35
CA PHE A 76 -49.28 -21.55 10.66
C PHE A 76 -50.00 -22.07 9.42
N THR A 77 -50.82 -23.11 9.60
CA THR A 77 -51.93 -23.39 8.66
C THR A 77 -53.28 -23.02 9.29
N PHE A 78 -53.93 -21.97 8.77
CA PHE A 78 -55.24 -21.50 9.22
C PHE A 78 -56.38 -22.22 8.51
N LYS A 79 -57.15 -23.02 9.25
CA LYS A 79 -58.20 -23.88 8.68
C LYS A 79 -59.60 -23.48 9.12
N ASN A 80 -60.53 -23.48 8.17
CA ASN A 80 -61.97 -23.37 8.40
C ASN A 80 -62.38 -22.20 9.32
N GLY A 81 -61.70 -21.06 9.25
CA GLY A 81 -62.12 -19.81 9.88
C GLY A 81 -63.44 -19.32 9.32
N PHE A 82 -64.30 -18.74 10.16
CA PHE A 82 -65.60 -18.21 9.73
C PHE A 82 -65.94 -16.85 10.37
N SER A 83 -66.36 -15.90 9.54
CA SER A 83 -66.83 -14.57 9.98
C SER A 83 -68.15 -14.19 9.31
N GLU A 84 -69.10 -13.71 10.10
CA GLU A 84 -70.35 -13.08 9.61
C GLU A 84 -70.11 -11.73 8.91
N LYS A 85 -68.88 -11.19 9.00
CA LYS A 85 -68.46 -9.94 8.35
C LYS A 85 -67.33 -10.24 7.36
N PHE A 86 -66.17 -9.62 7.57
CA PHE A 86 -64.93 -9.83 6.82
C PHE A 86 -63.92 -10.62 7.66
N GLY A 87 -62.92 -11.22 7.01
CA GLY A 87 -61.77 -11.88 7.66
C GLY A 87 -62.18 -13.14 8.41
N GLY A 88 -62.34 -14.25 7.67
CA GLY A 88 -62.75 -15.54 8.23
C GLY A 88 -61.68 -16.15 9.11
N ALA A 89 -60.40 -16.09 8.73
CA ALA A 89 -59.29 -16.54 9.57
C ALA A 89 -58.82 -15.42 10.50
N ILE A 90 -58.43 -14.27 9.93
CA ILE A 90 -57.75 -13.20 10.67
C ILE A 90 -58.41 -11.85 10.40
N ARG A 91 -58.57 -11.06 11.47
CA ARG A 91 -58.85 -9.63 11.38
C ARG A 91 -57.69 -8.85 11.96
N VAL A 92 -57.17 -7.88 11.20
CA VAL A 92 -56.10 -6.98 11.60
C VAL A 92 -56.67 -5.59 11.83
N ALA A 93 -56.71 -5.16 13.09
CA ALA A 93 -57.07 -3.80 13.50
C ALA A 93 -55.91 -3.04 14.17
N GLY A 94 -54.80 -3.73 14.45
CA GLY A 94 -53.50 -3.14 14.82
C GLY A 94 -52.45 -3.40 13.73
N GLU A 95 -51.25 -3.84 14.10
CA GLU A 95 -50.17 -4.10 13.14
C GLU A 95 -49.78 -5.57 13.16
N CYS A 96 -49.79 -6.23 12.00
CA CYS A 96 -49.49 -7.65 11.90
C CYS A 96 -48.51 -7.98 10.77
N LYS A 97 -47.51 -8.82 11.04
CA LYS A 97 -46.67 -9.45 10.01
C LYS A 97 -46.97 -10.94 9.94
N LEU A 98 -47.38 -11.41 8.77
CA LEU A 98 -47.59 -12.81 8.45
C LEU A 98 -46.37 -13.36 7.71
N ILE A 99 -45.82 -14.48 8.17
CA ILE A 99 -44.64 -15.11 7.57
C ILE A 99 -44.89 -16.61 7.39
N ASN A 100 -44.72 -17.16 6.20
CA ASN A 100 -44.83 -18.61 5.95
C ASN A 100 -46.17 -19.21 6.44
N CYS A 101 -47.28 -18.50 6.23
CA CYS A 101 -48.60 -18.94 6.65
C CYS A 101 -49.41 -19.47 5.47
N THR A 102 -50.18 -20.54 5.69
CA THR A 102 -51.11 -21.10 4.70
C THR A 102 -52.54 -20.94 5.18
N PHE A 103 -53.43 -20.53 4.30
CA PHE A 103 -54.86 -20.40 4.59
C PHE A 103 -55.65 -21.45 3.80
N GLU A 104 -56.56 -22.15 4.48
CA GLU A 104 -57.36 -23.24 3.89
C GLU A 104 -58.83 -23.14 4.32
N ASN A 105 -59.73 -23.11 3.33
CA ASN A 105 -61.19 -23.21 3.54
C ASN A 105 -61.78 -22.17 4.51
N ASN A 106 -61.18 -20.98 4.61
CA ASN A 106 -61.74 -19.91 5.44
C ASN A 106 -62.85 -19.18 4.69
N ARG A 107 -63.85 -18.67 5.41
CA ARG A 107 -65.03 -18.04 4.81
C ARG A 107 -65.45 -16.79 5.53
N ALA A 108 -65.84 -15.77 4.78
CA ALA A 108 -66.42 -14.55 5.31
C ALA A 108 -67.65 -14.13 4.50
N LYS A 109 -68.77 -13.78 5.15
CA LYS A 109 -70.02 -13.44 4.44
C LYS A 109 -69.95 -12.15 3.62
N LYS A 110 -69.01 -11.23 3.92
CA LYS A 110 -68.87 -9.94 3.24
C LYS A 110 -67.62 -9.80 2.36
N GLY A 111 -66.78 -10.84 2.25
CA GLY A 111 -65.49 -10.80 1.55
C GLY A 111 -64.29 -10.79 2.49
N GLY A 112 -63.07 -10.94 1.96
CA GLY A 112 -61.88 -11.19 2.77
C GLY A 112 -61.99 -12.54 3.47
N ASN A 113 -62.13 -13.62 2.70
CA ASN A 113 -62.36 -14.97 3.23
C ASN A 113 -61.31 -15.36 4.27
N ASP A 114 -60.05 -15.07 3.97
CA ASP A 114 -58.93 -15.33 4.85
C ASP A 114 -58.71 -14.15 5.79
N ILE A 115 -58.47 -12.94 5.25
CA ILE A 115 -58.02 -11.79 6.01
C ILE A 115 -58.91 -10.57 5.81
N SER A 116 -59.17 -9.85 6.91
CA SER A 116 -59.65 -8.46 6.88
C SER A 116 -58.59 -7.55 7.48
N ASN A 117 -57.92 -6.76 6.64
CA ASN A 117 -57.00 -5.72 7.07
C ASN A 117 -57.72 -4.37 7.17
N GLY A 118 -57.68 -3.77 8.36
CA GLY A 118 -58.16 -2.42 8.62
C GLY A 118 -57.10 -1.47 9.14
N SER A 119 -55.83 -1.89 9.19
CA SER A 119 -54.70 -1.06 9.64
C SER A 119 -53.43 -1.50 8.89
N GLU A 120 -52.39 -2.03 9.54
CA GLU A 120 -51.13 -2.38 8.83
C GLU A 120 -50.90 -3.89 8.81
N LEU A 121 -50.65 -4.43 7.61
CA LEU A 121 -50.41 -5.85 7.39
C LEU A 121 -49.19 -6.05 6.47
N SER A 122 -48.17 -6.72 6.97
CA SER A 122 -47.06 -7.22 6.15
C SER A 122 -47.28 -8.70 5.82
N ILE A 123 -47.19 -9.06 4.54
CA ILE A 123 -47.33 -10.44 4.08
C ILE A 123 -46.01 -10.86 3.45
N CYS A 124 -45.46 -11.97 3.93
CA CYS A 124 -44.25 -12.59 3.39
C CYS A 124 -44.47 -14.10 3.28
N HIS A 125 -44.29 -14.66 2.10
CA HIS A 125 -44.31 -16.10 1.82
C HIS A 125 -45.59 -16.80 2.30
N CYS A 126 -46.75 -16.16 2.09
CA CYS A 126 -48.03 -16.70 2.52
C CYS A 126 -48.84 -17.24 1.35
N ASN A 127 -49.53 -18.37 1.55
CA ASN A 127 -50.39 -19.00 0.56
C ASN A 127 -51.87 -18.88 0.96
N PHE A 128 -52.74 -18.52 0.02
CA PHE A 128 -54.16 -18.20 0.26
C PHE A 128 -55.08 -19.19 -0.44
N SER A 129 -56.27 -19.40 0.13
CA SER A 129 -57.16 -20.50 -0.29
C SER A 129 -57.97 -20.24 -1.55
N ASP A 130 -58.21 -18.97 -1.91
CA ASP A 130 -59.11 -18.58 -3.00
C ASP A 130 -58.48 -17.50 -3.91
N ALA A 131 -58.83 -17.54 -5.21
CA ALA A 131 -58.29 -16.67 -6.25
C ALA A 131 -58.89 -15.25 -6.32
N ASP A 132 -60.04 -14.99 -5.66
CA ASP A 132 -60.71 -13.67 -5.68
C ASP A 132 -61.13 -13.26 -4.25
N GLY A 133 -60.58 -12.15 -3.74
CA GLY A 133 -61.06 -11.52 -2.50
C GLY A 133 -60.73 -12.25 -1.19
N SER A 134 -59.68 -13.09 -1.18
CA SER A 134 -59.13 -13.72 0.04
C SER A 134 -58.74 -12.68 1.09
N ILE A 135 -58.29 -11.50 0.65
CA ILE A 135 -57.89 -10.39 1.52
C ILE A 135 -58.82 -9.19 1.26
N ASN A 136 -59.49 -8.72 2.31
CA ASN A 136 -60.20 -7.45 2.30
C ASN A 136 -59.30 -6.36 2.89
N ASN A 137 -58.83 -5.42 2.07
CA ASN A 137 -57.92 -4.37 2.51
C ASN A 137 -58.58 -2.99 2.60
N LEU A 138 -58.62 -2.44 3.81
CA LEU A 138 -59.04 -1.07 4.11
C LEU A 138 -57.91 -0.22 4.73
N GLY A 139 -56.73 -0.82 4.92
CA GLY A 139 -55.54 -0.16 5.48
C GLY A 139 -54.36 -0.25 4.51
N THR A 140 -53.15 -0.42 5.04
CA THR A 140 -51.92 -0.58 4.26
C THR A 140 -51.44 -2.02 4.30
N ILE A 141 -51.18 -2.60 3.14
CA ILE A 141 -50.50 -3.89 3.00
C ILE A 141 -49.08 -3.65 2.52
N TYR A 142 -48.12 -4.32 3.14
CA TYR A 142 -46.73 -4.36 2.72
C TYR A 142 -46.42 -5.74 2.10
N LEU A 143 -45.97 -5.77 0.84
CA LEU A 143 -45.67 -7.01 0.09
C LEU A 143 -44.23 -7.02 -0.39
N LEU A 144 -43.61 -8.20 -0.45
CA LEU A 144 -42.38 -8.38 -1.22
C LEU A 144 -42.64 -8.10 -2.71
N LYS A 145 -41.62 -7.57 -3.41
CA LYS A 145 -41.75 -7.12 -4.81
C LYS A 145 -42.13 -8.26 -5.76
N ASP A 146 -41.55 -9.42 -5.54
CA ASP A 146 -41.80 -10.67 -6.28
C ASP A 146 -43.18 -11.28 -5.98
N GLU A 147 -43.68 -11.10 -4.76
CA GLU A 147 -45.02 -11.59 -4.35
C GLU A 147 -46.17 -10.66 -4.77
N GLU A 148 -45.89 -9.41 -5.16
CA GLU A 148 -46.94 -8.44 -5.53
C GLU A 148 -47.81 -8.99 -6.67
N HIS A 149 -47.23 -9.65 -7.67
CA HIS A 149 -48.00 -10.16 -8.81
C HIS A 149 -48.99 -11.26 -8.41
N GLU A 150 -48.62 -12.12 -7.45
CA GLU A 150 -49.43 -13.25 -7.00
C GLU A 150 -50.49 -12.84 -5.97
N ILE A 151 -50.14 -11.95 -5.05
CA ILE A 151 -51.02 -11.56 -3.93
C ILE A 151 -52.00 -10.46 -4.33
N LYS A 152 -51.60 -9.52 -5.20
CA LYS A 152 -52.44 -8.37 -5.56
C LYS A 152 -53.80 -8.74 -6.15
N PRO A 153 -53.95 -9.77 -7.02
CA PRO A 153 -55.26 -10.23 -7.47
C PRO A 153 -56.18 -10.71 -6.34
N LEU A 154 -55.60 -11.17 -5.23
CA LEU A 154 -56.34 -11.70 -4.08
C LEU A 154 -56.87 -10.59 -3.15
N ILE A 155 -56.41 -9.36 -3.34
CA ILE A 155 -56.75 -8.19 -2.52
C ILE A 155 -57.97 -7.49 -3.13
N SER A 156 -58.98 -7.31 -2.28
CA SER A 156 -60.18 -6.53 -2.56
C SER A 156 -60.19 -5.21 -1.79
N ASN A 157 -60.86 -4.19 -2.36
CA ASN A 157 -60.98 -2.81 -1.87
C ASN A 157 -59.70 -1.95 -2.00
N ASN A 158 -59.89 -0.64 -1.83
CA ASN A 158 -58.92 0.41 -2.21
C ASN A 158 -57.92 0.77 -1.10
N GLY A 159 -57.56 -0.17 -0.22
CA GLY A 159 -56.48 0.05 0.73
C GLY A 159 -55.12 0.20 0.01
N GLU A 160 -54.16 0.83 0.68
CA GLU A 160 -52.83 1.08 0.12
C GLU A 160 -52.02 -0.22 0.05
N ILE A 161 -51.22 -0.37 -1.01
CA ILE A 161 -50.22 -1.44 -1.14
C ILE A 161 -48.85 -0.78 -1.26
N LYS A 162 -47.94 -1.11 -0.35
CA LYS A 162 -46.54 -0.68 -0.34
C LYS A 162 -45.63 -1.88 -0.55
N ARG A 163 -44.47 -1.62 -1.14
CA ARG A 163 -43.44 -2.65 -1.34
C ARG A 163 -42.52 -2.72 -0.13
N ILE A 164 -42.20 -3.94 0.28
CA ILE A 164 -41.12 -4.29 1.20
C ILE A 164 -39.90 -4.57 0.34
N ILE A 165 -38.79 -3.92 0.66
CA ILE A 165 -37.48 -4.30 0.15
C ILE A 165 -36.81 -5.08 1.28
N PRO A 166 -36.48 -6.37 1.08
CA PRO A 166 -35.74 -7.15 2.07
C PRO A 166 -34.44 -6.44 2.46
N LYS A 167 -33.96 -6.72 3.67
CA LYS A 167 -32.68 -6.20 4.15
C LYS A 167 -31.80 -7.36 4.55
N HIS A 168 -30.54 -7.28 4.17
CA HIS A 168 -29.54 -8.33 4.27
C HIS A 168 -28.27 -7.76 4.88
N ASP A 169 -27.58 -8.58 5.67
CA ASP A 169 -26.24 -8.29 6.14
C ASP A 169 -25.24 -8.61 5.02
N VAL A 170 -24.28 -7.73 4.81
CA VAL A 170 -23.30 -7.85 3.72
C VAL A 170 -21.92 -7.91 4.32
N SER A 171 -21.18 -8.97 3.99
CA SER A 171 -19.81 -9.18 4.44
C SER A 171 -18.82 -8.72 3.38
N PHE A 172 -17.71 -8.14 3.83
CA PHE A 172 -16.60 -7.69 3.01
C PHE A 172 -15.32 -8.32 3.51
N LEU A 173 -14.44 -8.66 2.58
CA LEU A 173 -13.04 -8.98 2.83
C LEU A 173 -12.18 -7.99 2.04
N ILE A 174 -11.39 -7.19 2.72
CA ILE A 174 -10.56 -6.15 2.11
C ILE A 174 -9.10 -6.56 2.11
N ASN A 175 -8.54 -6.68 0.91
CA ASN A 175 -7.23 -7.23 0.65
C ASN A 175 -6.30 -6.20 0.00
N GLY A 176 -5.04 -6.19 0.43
CA GLY A 176 -3.92 -5.56 -0.28
C GLY A 176 -3.10 -6.62 -1.01
N ASP A 177 -1.97 -6.25 -1.61
CA ASP A 177 -1.18 -7.17 -2.43
C ASP A 177 -0.62 -8.39 -1.67
N LYS A 178 -0.40 -8.26 -0.36
CA LYS A 178 0.22 -9.30 0.47
C LYS A 178 -0.57 -9.67 1.72
N ASP A 179 -1.32 -8.72 2.27
CA ASP A 179 -1.95 -8.83 3.57
C ASP A 179 -3.37 -8.27 3.53
N HIS A 180 -4.19 -8.68 4.50
CA HIS A 180 -5.49 -8.08 4.75
C HIS A 180 -5.34 -6.64 5.25
N ILE A 181 -6.25 -5.76 4.83
CA ILE A 181 -6.20 -4.34 5.19
C ILE A 181 -7.08 -4.11 6.41
N LYS A 182 -6.46 -3.81 7.55
CA LYS A 182 -7.14 -3.33 8.76
C LYS A 182 -7.52 -1.86 8.63
N GLY A 183 -8.71 -1.49 9.10
CA GLY A 183 -9.14 -0.10 9.19
C GLY A 183 -9.54 0.53 7.85
N ALA A 184 -9.73 -0.27 6.80
CA ALA A 184 -10.36 0.20 5.58
C ALA A 184 -11.82 0.58 5.87
N LEU A 185 -12.28 1.69 5.33
CA LEU A 185 -13.64 2.19 5.47
C LEU A 185 -14.49 1.73 4.30
N ILE A 186 -15.53 0.96 4.57
CA ILE A 186 -16.51 0.48 3.60
C ILE A 186 -17.76 1.36 3.72
N ARG A 187 -18.32 1.83 2.60
CA ARG A 187 -19.57 2.60 2.56
C ARG A 187 -20.53 2.12 1.49
N ILE A 188 -21.80 2.00 1.89
CA ILE A 188 -22.96 1.78 1.01
C ILE A 188 -24.07 2.73 1.47
N GLY A 189 -24.35 3.78 0.67
CA GLY A 189 -25.35 4.78 1.04
C GLY A 189 -25.04 5.44 2.39
N ASP A 190 -25.95 5.32 3.35
CA ASP A 190 -25.81 5.81 4.73
C ASP A 190 -25.11 4.82 5.68
N LYS A 191 -24.81 3.60 5.22
CA LYS A 191 -24.19 2.54 6.00
C LYS A 191 -22.68 2.54 5.81
N SER A 192 -21.96 2.37 6.90
CA SER A 192 -20.50 2.28 6.87
C SER A 192 -19.93 1.46 8.01
N GLY A 193 -18.72 0.97 7.82
CA GLY A 193 -18.00 0.15 8.78
C GLY A 193 -16.51 0.10 8.45
N PHE A 194 -15.71 -0.34 9.42
CA PHE A 194 -14.28 -0.51 9.25
C PHE A 194 -13.91 -1.99 9.23
N SER A 195 -12.94 -2.37 8.41
CA SER A 195 -12.38 -3.72 8.42
C SER A 195 -11.55 -3.97 9.68
N ASN A 196 -11.61 -5.21 10.18
CA ASN A 196 -10.79 -5.68 11.30
C ASN A 196 -9.39 -6.14 10.84
N ASP A 197 -8.63 -6.77 11.74
CA ASP A 197 -7.25 -7.23 11.50
C ASP A 197 -7.16 -8.35 10.43
N GLU A 198 -8.28 -9.02 10.15
CA GLU A 198 -8.42 -10.03 9.09
C GLU A 198 -9.02 -9.44 7.80
N GLY A 199 -9.12 -8.10 7.71
CA GLY A 199 -9.72 -7.41 6.56
C GLY A 199 -11.23 -7.54 6.49
N ALA A 200 -11.88 -8.17 7.47
CA ALA A 200 -13.30 -8.46 7.45
C ALA A 200 -14.15 -7.29 7.98
N CYS A 201 -15.27 -7.02 7.33
CA CYS A 201 -16.28 -6.06 7.77
C CYS A 201 -17.69 -6.60 7.47
N VAL A 202 -18.67 -6.37 8.35
CA VAL A 202 -20.08 -6.68 8.09
C VAL A 202 -20.90 -5.40 8.19
N LEU A 203 -21.66 -5.08 7.14
CA LEU A 203 -22.65 -4.01 7.15
C LEU A 203 -24.05 -4.62 7.26
N GLU A 204 -24.75 -4.32 8.34
CA GLU A 204 -26.07 -4.90 8.61
C GLU A 204 -27.21 -4.11 7.95
N GLY A 205 -28.24 -4.85 7.53
CA GLY A 205 -29.50 -4.29 7.07
C GLY A 205 -29.42 -3.45 5.79
N ILE A 206 -28.61 -3.89 4.83
CA ILE A 206 -28.53 -3.33 3.48
C ILE A 206 -29.75 -3.80 2.68
N GLU A 207 -30.44 -2.88 2.02
CA GLU A 207 -31.61 -3.23 1.20
C GLU A 207 -31.24 -4.17 0.04
N GLU A 208 -32.12 -5.08 -0.34
CA GLU A 208 -31.91 -5.96 -1.48
C GLU A 208 -31.88 -5.15 -2.79
N GLY A 209 -30.92 -5.48 -3.66
CA GLY A 209 -30.72 -4.88 -4.98
C GLY A 209 -29.33 -4.31 -5.18
N LYS A 210 -29.20 -3.46 -6.21
CA LYS A 210 -27.92 -2.86 -6.61
C LYS A 210 -27.59 -1.62 -5.80
N HIS A 211 -26.36 -1.55 -5.32
CA HIS A 211 -25.83 -0.43 -4.54
C HIS A 211 -24.48 0.04 -5.04
N SER A 212 -24.22 1.34 -4.92
CA SER A 212 -22.87 1.90 -5.05
C SER A 212 -22.05 1.57 -3.81
N LEU A 213 -20.81 1.11 -4.02
CA LEU A 213 -19.85 0.75 -2.99
C LEU A 213 -18.63 1.66 -3.09
N GLU A 214 -18.24 2.25 -1.97
CA GLU A 214 -16.97 2.95 -1.82
C GLU A 214 -16.14 2.25 -0.75
N VAL A 215 -14.87 1.98 -1.04
CA VAL A 215 -13.91 1.45 -0.06
C VAL A 215 -12.65 2.31 -0.09
N SER A 216 -12.21 2.79 1.07
CA SER A 216 -10.98 3.58 1.18
C SER A 216 -10.10 3.13 2.34
N ALA A 217 -8.79 3.24 2.18
CA ALA A 217 -7.81 2.95 3.23
C ALA A 217 -6.61 3.88 3.07
N GLU A 218 -5.91 4.17 4.17
CA GLU A 218 -4.70 5.00 4.15
C GLU A 218 -3.59 4.31 3.34
N HIS A 219 -2.89 5.07 2.48
CA HIS A 219 -1.88 4.56 1.54
C HIS A 219 -2.39 3.62 0.44
N TYR A 220 -3.71 3.57 0.20
CA TYR A 220 -4.30 2.81 -0.91
C TYR A 220 -5.13 3.72 -1.84
N ILE A 221 -5.28 3.30 -3.09
CA ILE A 221 -6.20 3.90 -4.05
C ILE A 221 -7.62 3.44 -3.68
N SER A 222 -8.54 4.40 -3.49
CA SER A 222 -9.93 4.07 -3.14
C SER A 222 -10.62 3.29 -4.26
N PHE A 223 -11.34 2.24 -3.89
CA PHE A 223 -12.22 1.49 -4.79
C PHE A 223 -13.61 2.15 -4.84
N ASN A 224 -14.13 2.30 -6.05
CA ASN A 224 -15.50 2.74 -6.29
C ASN A 224 -16.15 1.77 -7.28
N GLY A 225 -17.26 1.14 -6.90
CA GLY A 225 -17.91 0.11 -7.70
C GLY A 225 -19.39 -0.01 -7.41
N ASN A 226 -20.01 -1.06 -7.95
CA ASN A 226 -21.38 -1.43 -7.64
C ASN A 226 -21.42 -2.89 -7.19
N ILE A 227 -22.28 -3.19 -6.22
CA ILE A 227 -22.56 -4.54 -5.75
C ILE A 227 -24.05 -4.85 -5.92
N ASP A 228 -24.39 -6.14 -5.93
CA ASP A 228 -25.77 -6.62 -5.98
C ASP A 228 -26.06 -7.48 -4.75
N VAL A 229 -26.87 -6.96 -3.84
CA VAL A 229 -27.23 -7.63 -2.59
C VAL A 229 -28.50 -8.42 -2.84
N SER A 230 -28.38 -9.75 -2.88
CA SER A 230 -29.49 -10.65 -3.25
C SER A 230 -29.96 -11.57 -2.12
N GLU A 231 -29.12 -11.80 -1.11
CA GLU A 231 -29.41 -12.68 0.01
C GLU A 231 -28.65 -12.24 1.28
N ASN A 232 -28.90 -12.91 2.41
CA ASN A 232 -28.23 -12.58 3.66
C ASN A 232 -26.80 -13.15 3.69
N ASN A 233 -25.85 -12.37 4.20
CA ASN A 233 -24.42 -12.71 4.30
C ASN A 233 -23.69 -12.89 2.96
N VAL A 234 -24.02 -12.09 1.93
CA VAL A 234 -23.20 -12.05 0.70
C VAL A 234 -21.79 -11.58 1.05
N LEU A 235 -20.77 -12.28 0.56
CA LEU A 235 -19.36 -11.90 0.72
C LEU A 235 -18.82 -11.20 -0.53
N PHE A 236 -18.31 -9.99 -0.37
CA PHE A 236 -17.57 -9.26 -1.39
C PHE A 236 -16.08 -9.20 -1.05
N ASP A 237 -15.26 -9.81 -1.90
CA ASP A 237 -13.80 -9.73 -1.82
C ASP A 237 -13.31 -8.55 -2.67
N ILE A 238 -12.69 -7.56 -2.01
CA ILE A 238 -12.25 -6.31 -2.62
C ILE A 238 -10.73 -6.19 -2.48
N GLN A 239 -10.05 -6.12 -3.62
CA GLN A 239 -8.63 -5.84 -3.71
C GLN A 239 -8.40 -4.32 -3.84
N LEU A 240 -7.58 -3.73 -2.96
CA LEU A 240 -7.10 -2.35 -3.10
C LEU A 240 -5.66 -2.32 -3.58
N GLU A 241 -5.39 -1.43 -4.53
CA GLU A 241 -4.04 -1.16 -5.02
C GLU A 241 -3.35 -0.14 -4.13
N ARG A 242 -2.06 -0.36 -3.83
CA ARG A 242 -1.27 0.58 -3.01
C ARG A 242 -1.08 1.90 -3.75
N LEU A 243 -1.30 3.01 -3.05
CA LEU A 243 -1.00 4.35 -3.54
C LEU A 243 0.52 4.58 -3.44
N ILE A 244 1.21 4.60 -4.58
CA ILE A 244 2.64 4.91 -4.66
C ILE A 244 2.81 6.40 -4.94
N GLN A 245 3.35 7.14 -3.97
CA GLN A 245 3.76 8.53 -4.18
C GLN A 245 5.16 8.56 -4.79
N ARG A 246 5.39 9.54 -5.68
CA ARG A 246 6.65 9.69 -6.42
C ARG A 246 7.11 11.14 -6.41
N HIS A 247 8.43 11.32 -6.38
CA HIS A 247 9.09 12.61 -6.22
C HIS A 247 10.29 12.79 -7.15
N ASP A 248 10.54 14.03 -7.53
CA ASP A 248 11.76 14.42 -8.24
C ASP A 248 12.83 14.83 -7.23
N ILE A 249 14.00 14.19 -7.30
CA ILE A 249 15.10 14.38 -6.35
C ILE A 249 16.40 14.77 -7.05
N LYS A 250 17.30 15.39 -6.30
CA LYS A 250 18.66 15.68 -6.75
C LYS A 250 19.68 14.97 -5.85
N ILE A 251 20.66 14.29 -6.45
CA ILE A 251 21.83 13.78 -5.76
C ILE A 251 23.00 14.72 -6.02
N LEU A 252 23.73 15.09 -4.96
CA LEU A 252 24.94 15.91 -5.04
C LEU A 252 26.12 15.08 -4.53
N VAL A 253 27.02 14.66 -5.42
CA VAL A 253 28.18 13.84 -5.09
C VAL A 253 29.41 14.71 -4.88
N LYS A 254 30.03 14.58 -3.71
CA LYS A 254 31.25 15.32 -3.34
C LYS A 254 32.32 14.42 -2.74
N HIS A 255 33.57 14.84 -2.85
CA HIS A 255 34.69 14.29 -2.09
C HIS A 255 35.48 15.44 -1.46
N LYS A 256 35.70 15.39 -0.14
CA LYS A 256 36.39 16.44 0.64
C LYS A 256 35.87 17.88 0.37
N GLY A 257 34.61 18.04 -0.02
CA GLY A 257 33.98 19.33 -0.31
C GLY A 257 33.91 19.69 -1.79
N GLU A 258 34.71 19.03 -2.64
CA GLU A 258 34.76 19.25 -4.08
C GLU A 258 33.75 18.37 -4.83
N PRO A 259 33.14 18.86 -5.93
CA PRO A 259 32.22 18.09 -6.76
C PRO A 259 32.92 16.95 -7.50
N VAL A 260 32.24 15.82 -7.66
CA VAL A 260 32.74 14.68 -8.44
C VAL A 260 31.93 14.58 -9.74
N SER A 261 32.55 14.92 -10.86
CA SER A 261 31.97 14.79 -12.21
C SER A 261 31.96 13.33 -12.67
N ASP A 262 31.06 13.00 -13.60
CA ASP A 262 31.00 11.73 -14.33
C ASP A 262 30.81 10.47 -13.46
N ALA A 263 30.41 10.64 -12.19
CA ALA A 263 30.04 9.54 -11.32
C ALA A 263 28.67 8.99 -11.74
N ILE A 264 28.59 7.68 -11.95
CA ILE A 264 27.35 6.97 -12.23
C ILE A 264 26.61 6.75 -10.92
N VAL A 265 25.50 7.45 -10.75
CA VAL A 265 24.58 7.31 -9.62
C VAL A 265 23.42 6.41 -10.04
N SER A 266 23.02 5.50 -9.15
CA SER A 266 21.81 4.69 -9.34
C SER A 266 20.89 4.79 -8.15
N VAL A 267 19.64 5.20 -8.38
CA VAL A 267 18.57 5.35 -7.39
C VAL A 267 17.41 4.46 -7.79
N GLY A 268 17.01 3.51 -6.94
CA GLY A 268 15.85 2.66 -7.24
C GLY A 268 15.96 1.83 -8.54
N GLY A 269 17.17 1.64 -9.08
CA GLY A 269 17.42 0.97 -10.36
C GLY A 269 17.52 1.90 -11.57
N ILE A 270 17.09 3.16 -11.46
CA ILE A 270 17.33 4.21 -12.45
C ILE A 270 18.80 4.65 -12.34
N LYS A 271 19.43 5.03 -13.46
CA LYS A 271 20.82 5.49 -13.49
C LYS A 271 20.93 6.88 -14.11
N GLY A 272 21.85 7.69 -13.59
CA GLY A 272 22.26 8.97 -14.14
C GLY A 272 23.75 9.22 -13.88
N SER A 273 24.34 10.19 -14.55
CA SER A 273 25.72 10.62 -14.35
C SER A 273 25.75 12.02 -13.75
N THR A 274 26.70 12.28 -12.85
CA THR A 274 26.89 13.63 -12.31
C THR A 274 27.46 14.59 -13.34
N ASP A 275 27.04 15.84 -13.29
CA ASP A 275 27.61 16.95 -14.07
C ASP A 275 28.90 17.52 -13.46
N GLU A 276 29.45 18.58 -14.04
CA GLU A 276 30.65 19.28 -13.55
C GLU A 276 30.50 19.82 -12.12
N ASN A 277 29.27 20.01 -11.63
CA ASN A 277 28.96 20.44 -10.26
C ASN A 277 28.71 19.27 -9.30
N GLY A 278 28.87 18.03 -9.77
CA GLY A 278 28.58 16.82 -9.00
C GLY A 278 27.09 16.52 -8.85
N GLU A 279 26.21 17.19 -9.62
CA GLU A 279 24.76 17.07 -9.51
C GLU A 279 24.20 16.03 -10.48
N CYS A 280 23.23 15.24 -10.03
CA CYS A 280 22.45 14.33 -10.86
C CYS A 280 20.98 14.36 -10.44
N ILE A 281 20.05 14.58 -11.37
CA ILE A 281 18.61 14.66 -11.11
C ILE A 281 17.96 13.33 -11.47
N PHE A 282 17.02 12.89 -10.63
CA PHE A 282 16.18 11.72 -10.87
C PHE A 282 14.72 12.12 -10.73
N ASP A 283 13.98 11.91 -11.81
CA ASP A 283 12.54 12.12 -11.84
C ASP A 283 11.82 10.83 -11.40
N ASP A 284 10.60 10.98 -10.88
CA ASP A 284 9.67 9.86 -10.63
C ASP A 284 10.16 8.78 -9.63
N VAL A 285 10.91 9.20 -8.61
CA VAL A 285 11.46 8.33 -7.57
C VAL A 285 10.42 8.04 -6.48
N GLU A 286 10.23 6.78 -6.11
CA GLU A 286 9.24 6.38 -5.09
C GLU A 286 9.50 7.03 -3.71
N GLU A 287 8.44 7.38 -2.99
CA GLU A 287 8.54 7.82 -1.60
C GLU A 287 9.04 6.68 -0.70
N GLY A 288 9.94 6.98 0.24
CA GLY A 288 10.44 6.04 1.24
C GLY A 288 11.97 5.86 1.26
N GLU A 289 12.42 4.82 1.96
CA GLU A 289 13.85 4.49 2.05
C GLU A 289 14.36 3.80 0.78
N ILE A 290 15.29 4.45 0.09
CA ILE A 290 15.83 3.99 -1.19
C ILE A 290 17.33 3.83 -1.11
N SER A 291 17.83 2.72 -1.66
CA SER A 291 19.26 2.52 -1.82
C SER A 291 19.80 3.29 -3.02
N VAL A 292 20.85 4.06 -2.78
CA VAL A 292 21.64 4.76 -3.80
C VAL A 292 22.98 4.08 -3.95
N LYS A 293 23.43 3.86 -5.19
CA LYS A 293 24.77 3.38 -5.51
C LYS A 293 25.51 4.45 -6.29
N VAL A 294 26.77 4.70 -5.94
CA VAL A 294 27.64 5.63 -6.67
C VAL A 294 28.86 4.86 -7.14
N ASN A 295 29.11 4.92 -8.45
CA ASN A 295 30.27 4.33 -9.11
C ASN A 295 31.04 5.43 -9.82
N SER A 296 32.33 5.55 -9.57
CA SER A 296 33.22 6.50 -10.25
C SER A 296 34.45 5.75 -10.75
N ASN A 297 35.04 6.22 -11.85
CA ASN A 297 36.35 5.71 -12.28
C ASN A 297 37.47 6.14 -11.33
N GLU A 298 37.24 7.16 -10.51
CA GLU A 298 38.24 7.75 -9.61
C GLU A 298 38.21 7.15 -8.20
N TYR A 299 37.05 6.63 -7.77
CA TYR A 299 36.80 6.17 -6.40
C TYR A 299 36.10 4.81 -6.38
N GLU A 300 36.34 4.03 -5.34
CA GLU A 300 35.65 2.75 -5.14
C GLU A 300 34.12 2.91 -5.04
N ASN A 301 33.41 1.87 -5.52
CA ASN A 301 31.96 1.78 -5.48
C ASN A 301 31.39 1.91 -4.07
N GLN A 302 30.43 2.82 -3.88
CA GLN A 302 29.78 3.06 -2.60
C GLN A 302 28.26 2.90 -2.67
N LYS A 303 27.67 2.53 -1.53
CA LYS A 303 26.23 2.32 -1.37
C LYS A 303 25.73 3.11 -0.15
N TYR A 304 24.63 3.82 -0.36
CA TYR A 304 23.97 4.66 0.63
C TYR A 304 22.48 4.32 0.70
N THR A 305 21.82 4.82 1.73
CA THR A 305 20.36 4.84 1.86
C THR A 305 19.91 6.27 2.07
N ILE A 306 18.90 6.71 1.32
CA ILE A 306 18.24 8.01 1.47
C ILE A 306 16.76 7.79 1.78
N THR A 307 16.11 8.77 2.42
CA THR A 307 14.66 8.76 2.63
C THR A 307 14.04 9.86 1.78
N VAL A 308 13.25 9.49 0.78
CA VAL A 308 12.54 10.41 -0.11
C VAL A 308 11.16 10.71 0.47
N SER A 309 10.84 11.97 0.70
CA SER A 309 9.55 12.40 1.29
C SER A 309 8.92 13.63 0.63
N ASP A 310 9.64 14.34 -0.24
CA ASP A 310 9.14 15.51 -0.96
C ASP A 310 9.91 15.76 -2.26
N ASN A 311 9.34 16.64 -3.10
CA ASN A 311 10.00 17.13 -4.30
C ASN A 311 11.09 18.14 -3.93
N LYS A 312 12.21 18.08 -4.68
CA LYS A 312 13.31 19.07 -4.66
C LYS A 312 14.27 18.96 -3.46
N THR A 313 14.24 17.86 -2.72
CA THR A 313 15.32 17.59 -1.76
C THR A 313 16.60 17.22 -2.51
N THR A 314 17.67 17.95 -2.20
CA THR A 314 19.04 17.60 -2.61
C THR A 314 19.66 16.71 -1.54
N PHE A 315 20.03 15.49 -1.91
CA PHE A 315 20.74 14.56 -1.02
C PHE A 315 22.25 14.66 -1.26
N PRO A 316 23.02 15.21 -0.29
CA PRO A 316 24.47 15.23 -0.40
C PRO A 316 25.04 13.84 -0.11
N ILE A 317 25.79 13.30 -1.06
CA ILE A 317 26.58 12.08 -0.90
C ILE A 317 28.05 12.48 -0.86
N ASN A 318 28.68 12.28 0.30
CA ASN A 318 30.12 12.46 0.44
C ASN A 318 30.80 11.09 0.29
N LEU A 319 31.62 10.94 -0.75
CA LEU A 319 32.47 9.78 -0.91
C LEU A 319 33.48 9.77 0.24
N GLY A 320 33.47 8.70 1.06
CA GLY A 320 34.33 8.58 2.24
C GLY A 320 35.82 8.52 1.91
N PHE A 321 36.68 8.39 2.93
CA PHE A 321 38.12 8.08 2.78
C PHE A 321 38.26 6.79 1.97
N THR A 322 38.34 6.94 0.66
CA THR A 322 38.49 5.87 -0.30
C THR A 322 39.87 6.00 -0.88
N HIS A 323 40.59 4.89 -1.00
CA HIS A 323 41.82 4.87 -1.76
C HIS A 323 41.46 5.26 -3.19
N LEU A 324 42.09 6.32 -3.70
CA LEU A 324 42.07 6.62 -5.14
C LEU A 324 42.53 5.36 -5.87
N ILE A 325 41.80 4.97 -6.91
CA ILE A 325 42.20 3.82 -7.73
C ILE A 325 43.53 4.18 -8.40
N THR A 326 44.58 3.41 -8.09
CA THR A 326 45.91 3.57 -8.71
C THR A 326 45.80 3.43 -10.23
N PRO A 327 46.39 4.33 -11.04
CA PRO A 327 46.18 4.35 -12.48
C PRO A 327 46.73 3.11 -13.20
N PHE A 328 47.78 2.48 -12.67
CA PHE A 328 48.41 1.24 -13.15
C PHE A 328 49.39 0.72 -12.08
N PRO A 329 49.75 -0.58 -12.06
CA PRO A 329 50.74 -1.10 -11.10
C PRO A 329 52.11 -0.45 -11.26
N ALA A 330 52.77 -0.05 -10.16
CA ALA A 330 54.11 0.52 -10.20
C ALA A 330 55.13 -0.46 -10.81
N SER A 331 55.95 0.04 -11.74
CA SER A 331 56.99 -0.72 -12.43
C SER A 331 58.39 -0.23 -12.04
N ASP A 332 59.26 -1.17 -11.69
CA ASP A 332 60.68 -0.98 -11.37
C ASP A 332 61.61 -1.61 -12.43
N GLU A 333 61.09 -1.87 -13.63
CA GLU A 333 61.87 -2.40 -14.75
C GLU A 333 62.72 -1.31 -15.40
N ASP A 334 64.06 -1.49 -15.42
CA ASP A 334 64.98 -0.51 -15.99
C ASP A 334 64.82 -0.35 -17.52
N PRO A 335 64.91 0.89 -18.04
CA PRO A 335 65.01 2.15 -17.30
C PRO A 335 63.64 2.60 -16.78
N TYR A 336 63.55 3.02 -15.51
CA TYR A 336 62.31 3.54 -14.92
C TYR A 336 62.45 4.91 -14.27
N ILE A 337 61.30 5.58 -14.16
CA ILE A 337 61.12 6.86 -13.48
C ILE A 337 60.64 6.62 -12.06
N PHE A 338 61.23 7.29 -11.08
CA PHE A 338 60.65 7.40 -9.74
C PHE A 338 59.85 8.70 -9.65
N ALA A 339 58.56 8.62 -9.37
CA ALA A 339 57.68 9.78 -9.22
C ALA A 339 57.37 10.07 -7.75
N SER A 340 57.85 11.21 -7.26
CA SER A 340 57.61 11.73 -5.90
C SER A 340 56.53 12.81 -5.93
N TYR A 341 55.51 12.67 -5.07
CA TYR A 341 54.40 13.62 -4.95
C TYR A 341 53.74 13.54 -3.55
N SER A 342 52.87 14.51 -3.22
CA SER A 342 52.04 14.42 -2.02
C SER A 342 50.79 13.58 -2.30
N HIS A 343 50.42 12.68 -1.39
CA HIS A 343 49.16 11.90 -1.51
C HIS A 343 47.91 12.77 -1.61
N ASP A 344 47.96 14.01 -1.10
CA ASP A 344 46.87 14.99 -1.26
C ASP A 344 46.73 15.53 -2.70
N ASP A 345 47.73 15.33 -3.56
CA ASP A 345 47.72 15.70 -4.98
C ASP A 345 47.58 14.48 -5.92
N ALA A 346 47.29 13.29 -5.37
CA ALA A 346 47.27 12.03 -6.10
C ALA A 346 46.34 12.07 -7.33
N ASN A 347 45.18 12.72 -7.25
CA ASN A 347 44.25 12.86 -8.37
C ASN A 347 44.88 13.57 -9.58
N ARG A 348 45.60 14.68 -9.36
CA ARG A 348 46.27 15.46 -10.41
C ARG A 348 47.50 14.73 -10.94
N VAL A 349 48.22 14.03 -10.05
CA VAL A 349 49.45 13.32 -10.40
C VAL A 349 49.15 12.03 -11.15
N PHE A 350 48.14 11.26 -10.76
CA PHE A 350 47.75 10.02 -11.44
C PHE A 350 47.36 10.23 -12.90
N LEU A 351 46.78 11.38 -13.25
CA LEU A 351 46.55 11.76 -14.65
C LEU A 351 47.85 11.88 -15.44
N GLU A 352 48.91 12.43 -14.84
CA GLU A 352 50.22 12.57 -15.48
C GLU A 352 50.98 11.26 -15.52
N LEU A 353 50.96 10.49 -14.43
CA LEU A 353 51.57 9.18 -14.39
C LEU A 353 50.95 8.28 -15.47
N LYS A 354 49.62 8.31 -15.61
CA LYS A 354 48.93 7.53 -16.64
C LYS A 354 49.36 7.96 -18.03
N ARG A 355 49.43 9.27 -18.29
CA ARG A 355 49.92 9.80 -19.57
C ARG A 355 51.32 9.30 -19.90
N PHE A 356 52.22 9.35 -18.92
CA PHE A 356 53.60 8.89 -19.10
C PHE A 356 53.67 7.37 -19.32
N HIS A 357 52.88 6.60 -18.56
CA HIS A 357 52.78 5.15 -18.71
C HIS A 357 52.22 4.74 -20.08
N ASP A 358 51.17 5.42 -20.56
CA ASP A 358 50.57 5.19 -21.88
C ASP A 358 51.57 5.50 -23.03
N CYS A 359 52.61 6.29 -22.76
CA CYS A 359 53.75 6.50 -23.67
C CYS A 359 54.82 5.39 -23.59
N GLY A 360 54.59 4.32 -22.83
CA GLY A 360 55.51 3.18 -22.69
C GLY A 360 56.58 3.33 -21.61
N LEU A 361 56.46 4.32 -20.72
CA LEU A 361 57.43 4.54 -19.64
C LEU A 361 57.18 3.61 -18.44
N ASN A 362 58.25 3.00 -17.93
CA ASN A 362 58.23 2.31 -16.65
C ASN A 362 58.27 3.34 -15.52
N ILE A 363 57.28 3.32 -14.63
CA ILE A 363 57.11 4.33 -13.59
C ILE A 363 56.87 3.64 -12.26
N TRP A 364 57.71 3.98 -11.30
CA TRP A 364 57.57 3.62 -9.90
C TRP A 364 57.03 4.82 -9.12
N TYR A 365 56.01 4.59 -8.29
CA TYR A 365 55.42 5.58 -7.42
C TYR A 365 54.81 4.90 -6.18
N ASP A 366 54.56 5.66 -5.11
CA ASP A 366 53.94 5.13 -3.89
C ASP A 366 52.42 4.93 -4.11
N GLU A 367 51.98 3.68 -4.21
CA GLU A 367 50.56 3.29 -4.39
C GLU A 367 49.67 3.60 -3.18
N GLY A 368 50.21 4.15 -2.08
CA GLY A 368 49.42 4.81 -1.03
C GLY A 368 48.87 3.89 0.06
N ILE A 369 49.68 2.95 0.58
CA ILE A 369 49.31 2.09 1.72
C ILE A 369 49.97 2.59 3.01
N GLU A 370 49.19 2.61 4.11
CA GLU A 370 49.65 3.01 5.45
C GLU A 370 50.94 2.31 5.88
N SER A 371 51.85 3.13 6.39
CA SER A 371 53.22 2.85 6.81
C SER A 371 53.38 1.67 7.77
N GLY A 372 53.89 0.55 7.27
CA GLY A 372 54.60 -0.46 8.06
C GLY A 372 56.12 -0.19 8.05
N LEU A 373 56.80 -0.49 9.16
CA LEU A 373 58.24 -0.25 9.44
C LEU A 373 59.26 -0.89 8.45
N GLY A 374 58.85 -1.35 7.26
CA GLY A 374 59.72 -1.90 6.21
C GLY A 374 59.70 -1.13 4.88
N TRP A 375 58.78 -0.19 4.67
CA TRP A 375 58.59 0.47 3.36
C TRP A 375 59.65 1.52 3.04
N GLN A 376 60.12 2.30 4.03
CA GLN A 376 61.13 3.34 3.79
C GLN A 376 62.41 2.78 3.14
N GLY A 377 62.81 1.55 3.49
CA GLY A 377 63.95 0.88 2.86
C GLY A 377 63.70 0.47 1.41
N VAL A 378 62.46 0.10 1.06
CA VAL A 378 62.07 -0.21 -0.32
C VAL A 378 62.04 1.07 -1.15
N VAL A 379 61.36 2.11 -0.67
CA VAL A 379 61.28 3.44 -1.32
C VAL A 379 62.68 3.98 -1.58
N GLU A 380 63.56 3.95 -0.58
CA GLU A 380 64.96 4.39 -0.72
C GLU A 380 65.74 3.53 -1.75
N SER A 381 65.51 2.21 -1.78
CA SER A 381 66.16 1.32 -2.74
C SER A 381 65.69 1.57 -4.18
N LYS A 382 64.40 1.82 -4.38
CA LYS A 382 63.83 2.13 -5.70
C LYS A 382 64.26 3.51 -6.18
N LEU A 383 64.22 4.50 -5.30
CA LEU A 383 64.72 5.84 -5.62
C LEU A 383 66.19 5.79 -6.07
N LYS A 384 67.05 5.02 -5.38
CA LYS A 384 68.48 4.93 -5.73
C LYS A 384 68.77 4.24 -7.06
N ALA A 385 67.86 3.40 -7.53
CA ALA A 385 68.05 2.60 -8.75
C ALA A 385 67.36 3.21 -9.97
N CYS A 386 66.51 4.22 -9.81
CA CYS A 386 65.81 4.82 -10.94
C CYS A 386 66.75 5.56 -11.89
N THR A 387 66.33 5.65 -13.15
CA THR A 387 67.04 6.39 -14.20
C THR A 387 66.77 7.90 -14.10
N LEU A 388 65.56 8.27 -13.70
CA LEU A 388 65.11 9.65 -13.54
C LEU A 388 64.21 9.79 -12.32
N PHE A 389 64.41 10.86 -11.55
CA PHE A 389 63.53 11.25 -10.45
C PHE A 389 62.66 12.44 -10.86
N ILE A 390 61.34 12.25 -10.89
CA ILE A 390 60.39 13.34 -11.11
C ILE A 390 59.82 13.77 -9.76
N ALA A 391 59.91 15.07 -9.47
CA ALA A 391 59.30 15.67 -8.30
C ALA A 391 58.10 16.52 -8.73
N PHE A 392 56.88 16.10 -8.41
CA PHE A 392 55.70 16.93 -8.60
C PHE A 392 55.59 17.94 -7.46
N ILE A 393 55.71 19.22 -7.80
CA ILE A 393 55.76 20.33 -6.84
C ILE A 393 54.40 21.03 -6.77
N SER A 394 53.90 21.16 -5.55
CA SER A 394 52.69 21.86 -5.11
C SER A 394 52.89 22.40 -3.70
N ALA A 395 51.96 23.18 -3.16
CA ALA A 395 51.99 23.58 -1.76
C ALA A 395 52.01 22.35 -0.81
N ASN A 396 51.22 21.32 -1.11
CA ASN A 396 51.17 20.09 -0.32
C ASN A 396 52.50 19.31 -0.38
N ALA A 397 53.14 19.25 -1.55
CA ALA A 397 54.42 18.57 -1.74
C ALA A 397 55.56 19.25 -0.97
N VAL A 398 55.57 20.59 -0.90
CA VAL A 398 56.57 21.35 -0.12
C VAL A 398 56.45 21.08 1.38
N GLU A 399 55.22 20.93 1.89
CA GLU A 399 54.97 20.61 3.30
C GLU A 399 55.25 19.14 3.63
N SER A 400 55.15 18.23 2.66
CA SER A 400 55.42 16.80 2.86
C SER A 400 56.88 16.53 3.23
N ILE A 401 57.08 15.90 4.41
CA ILE A 401 58.44 15.52 4.86
C ILE A 401 59.05 14.41 4.00
N ASN A 402 58.24 13.52 3.45
CA ASN A 402 58.70 12.40 2.62
C ASN A 402 59.19 12.92 1.28
N VAL A 403 58.38 13.73 0.59
CA VAL A 403 58.76 14.38 -0.67
C VAL A 403 60.06 15.18 -0.52
N ARG A 404 60.17 15.97 0.56
CA ARG A 404 61.42 16.70 0.87
C ARG A 404 62.61 15.75 0.98
N ARG A 405 62.50 14.69 1.78
CA ARG A 405 63.59 13.72 1.98
C ARG A 405 63.99 13.02 0.69
N GLU A 406 63.02 12.66 -0.14
CA GLU A 406 63.25 12.01 -1.43
C GLU A 406 63.98 12.95 -2.41
N ILE A 407 63.57 14.22 -2.51
CA ILE A 407 64.27 15.23 -3.31
C ILE A 407 65.72 15.39 -2.83
N PHE A 408 65.93 15.57 -1.52
CA PHE A 408 67.27 15.68 -0.96
C PHE A 408 68.13 14.44 -1.24
N LEU A 409 67.55 13.25 -1.14
CA LEU A 409 68.25 12.00 -1.42
C LEU A 409 68.66 11.88 -2.89
N ALA A 410 67.73 12.15 -3.82
CA ALA A 410 67.99 12.08 -5.26
C ALA A 410 69.16 13.02 -5.65
N ILE A 411 69.13 14.26 -5.17
CA ILE A 411 70.17 15.26 -5.45
C ILE A 411 71.51 14.87 -4.82
N ASN A 412 71.52 14.42 -3.56
CA ASN A 412 72.75 13.97 -2.89
C ASN A 412 73.38 12.75 -3.58
N LYS A 413 72.57 11.89 -4.19
CA LYS A 413 73.03 10.73 -4.97
C LYS A 413 73.35 11.06 -6.43
N LYS A 414 73.17 12.31 -6.84
CA LYS A 414 73.37 12.79 -8.23
C LYS A 414 72.49 12.05 -9.25
N ILE A 415 71.30 11.64 -8.82
CA ILE A 415 70.28 11.10 -9.71
C ILE A 415 69.69 12.28 -10.50
N PRO A 416 69.47 12.16 -11.81
CA PRO A 416 68.79 13.21 -12.57
C PRO A 416 67.43 13.56 -11.97
N VAL A 417 67.17 14.85 -11.77
CA VAL A 417 65.91 15.35 -11.19
C VAL A 417 65.19 16.24 -12.21
N VAL A 418 63.89 16.03 -12.40
CA VAL A 418 63.00 16.91 -13.18
C VAL A 418 61.85 17.36 -12.27
N PRO A 419 61.88 18.59 -11.76
CA PRO A 419 60.77 19.17 -11.01
C PRO A 419 59.64 19.59 -11.96
N ILE A 420 58.42 19.13 -11.69
CA ILE A 420 57.20 19.51 -12.42
C ILE A 420 56.28 20.26 -11.47
N TYR A 421 56.09 21.55 -11.69
CA TYR A 421 55.22 22.38 -10.84
C TYR A 421 53.77 22.30 -11.32
N LEU A 422 52.91 21.70 -10.49
CA LEU A 422 51.48 21.57 -10.75
C LEU A 422 50.74 22.90 -10.57
N GLU A 423 51.27 23.78 -9.72
CA GLU A 423 50.77 25.12 -9.42
C GLU A 423 51.91 26.07 -9.09
N LYS A 424 51.61 27.37 -9.00
CA LYS A 424 52.61 28.36 -8.59
C LYS A 424 52.93 28.14 -7.10
N THR A 425 54.16 27.75 -6.78
CA THR A 425 54.57 27.37 -5.43
C THR A 425 55.86 28.07 -5.01
N GLU A 426 55.89 28.60 -3.78
CA GLU A 426 57.12 29.10 -3.16
C GLU A 426 57.84 27.95 -2.43
N LEU A 427 59.10 27.70 -2.79
CA LEU A 427 59.89 26.64 -2.18
C LEU A 427 60.38 27.03 -0.78
N GLN A 428 60.23 26.12 0.17
CA GLN A 428 60.67 26.32 1.57
C GLN A 428 61.57 25.17 2.05
N TYR A 429 62.06 25.28 3.29
CA TYR A 429 62.83 24.23 3.96
C TYR A 429 64.10 23.77 3.23
N GLY A 430 64.75 24.70 2.53
CA GLY A 430 65.99 24.44 1.79
C GLY A 430 65.79 23.81 0.41
N LEU A 431 64.55 23.52 -0.01
CA LEU A 431 64.25 23.02 -1.36
C LEU A 431 64.68 24.02 -2.44
N ASP A 432 64.56 25.32 -2.18
CA ASP A 432 64.97 26.37 -3.13
C ASP A 432 66.45 26.26 -3.50
N LEU A 433 67.32 26.04 -2.51
CA LEU A 433 68.76 25.87 -2.71
C LEU A 433 69.08 24.61 -3.54
N GLN A 434 68.24 23.57 -3.42
CA GLN A 434 68.44 22.29 -4.09
C GLN A 434 67.90 22.28 -5.53
N LEU A 435 66.74 22.89 -5.75
CA LEU A 435 66.01 22.82 -7.02
C LEU A 435 66.26 24.02 -7.93
N SER A 436 66.69 25.18 -7.40
CA SER A 436 67.04 26.35 -8.22
C SER A 436 68.09 26.09 -9.31
N PRO A 437 69.08 25.18 -9.15
CA PRO A 437 70.03 24.85 -10.22
C PRO A 437 69.49 23.86 -11.25
N VAL A 438 68.31 23.27 -11.02
CA VAL A 438 67.73 22.21 -11.85
C VAL A 438 66.70 22.79 -12.81
N GLN A 439 66.71 22.35 -14.07
CA GLN A 439 65.73 22.78 -15.06
C GLN A 439 64.33 22.24 -14.70
N ALA A 440 63.43 23.15 -14.30
CA ALA A 440 62.04 22.81 -13.97
C ALA A 440 61.09 22.90 -15.18
N ILE A 441 59.97 22.16 -15.08
CA ILE A 441 58.81 22.25 -15.97
C ILE A 441 57.67 22.91 -15.19
N LEU A 442 57.28 24.12 -15.57
CA LEU A 442 56.23 24.90 -14.91
C LEU A 442 54.86 24.61 -15.55
N LYS A 443 54.27 23.43 -15.29
CA LYS A 443 53.01 22.99 -15.94
C LYS A 443 51.92 24.06 -15.85
N TYR A 444 51.76 24.69 -14.68
CA TYR A 444 50.76 25.74 -14.44
C TYR A 444 50.92 27.00 -15.32
N ALA A 445 52.07 27.20 -15.96
CA ALA A 445 52.41 28.39 -16.73
C ALA A 445 52.53 28.13 -18.24
N MET A 446 52.09 26.97 -18.74
CA MET A 446 52.17 26.60 -20.15
C MET A 446 50.91 25.86 -20.64
N THR A 447 50.73 25.78 -21.95
CA THR A 447 49.67 24.95 -22.54
C THR A 447 50.03 23.47 -22.45
N GLU A 448 49.02 22.61 -22.58
CA GLU A 448 49.20 21.15 -22.58
C GLU A 448 50.17 20.68 -23.67
N GLU A 449 50.11 21.24 -24.88
CA GLU A 449 51.01 20.85 -25.98
C GLU A 449 52.47 21.16 -25.64
N PHE A 450 52.75 22.34 -25.08
CA PHE A 450 54.10 22.72 -24.67
C PHE A 450 54.59 21.90 -23.47
N TYR A 451 53.70 21.57 -22.54
CA TYR A 451 54.01 20.73 -21.39
C TYR A 451 54.45 19.32 -21.83
N VAL A 452 53.68 18.69 -22.72
CA VAL A 452 53.99 17.36 -23.26
C VAL A 452 55.34 17.37 -24.00
N GLU A 453 55.59 18.37 -24.84
CA GLU A 453 56.86 18.51 -25.56
C GLU A 453 58.05 18.67 -24.60
N ARG A 454 57.89 19.42 -23.51
CA ARG A 454 58.93 19.58 -22.48
C ARG A 454 59.21 18.28 -21.73
N CYS A 455 58.17 17.52 -21.38
CA CYS A 455 58.33 16.21 -20.73
C CYS A 455 59.03 15.23 -21.67
N ARG A 456 58.59 15.13 -22.93
CA ARG A 456 59.21 14.27 -23.94
C ARG A 456 60.71 14.56 -24.10
N ARG A 457 61.09 15.84 -24.22
CA ARG A 457 62.52 16.22 -24.30
C ARG A 457 63.32 15.79 -23.08
N ALA A 458 62.74 15.90 -21.88
CA ALA A 458 63.40 15.43 -20.66
C ALA A 458 63.58 13.91 -20.69
N PHE A 459 62.58 13.15 -21.12
CA PHE A 459 62.64 11.69 -21.16
C PHE A 459 63.65 11.19 -22.20
N VAL A 460 63.68 11.78 -23.39
CA VAL A 460 64.70 11.50 -24.42
C VAL A 460 66.11 11.83 -23.93
N MET A 461 66.31 13.00 -23.29
CA MET A 461 67.61 13.43 -22.76
C MET A 461 68.21 12.43 -21.77
N TYR A 462 67.38 11.72 -21.01
CA TYR A 462 67.81 10.72 -20.02
C TYR A 462 67.68 9.27 -20.50
N GLY A 463 67.46 9.04 -21.80
CA GLY A 463 67.45 7.70 -22.40
C GLY A 463 66.24 6.84 -22.01
N LEU A 464 65.13 7.47 -21.62
CA LEU A 464 63.85 6.79 -21.32
C LEU A 464 62.97 6.62 -22.56
N MET A 465 63.25 7.35 -23.63
CA MET A 465 62.56 7.29 -24.92
C MET A 465 63.57 7.46 -26.06
N ASP A 466 63.30 6.85 -27.21
CA ASP A 466 64.12 7.04 -28.41
C ASP A 466 63.91 8.43 -29.03
N GLU A 467 64.95 8.97 -29.68
CA GLU A 467 64.82 10.14 -30.56
C GLU A 467 64.03 9.74 -31.81
N GLU A 468 62.75 10.12 -31.89
CA GLU A 468 61.98 10.11 -33.15
C GLU A 468 62.47 11.13 -34.17
#